data_AF-A0A917C9V2-F1
#
_entry.id   AF-A0A917C9V2-F1
#
_cell.length_a   1.000
_cell.length_b   1.000
_cell.length_c   1.000
_cell.angle_alpha   90.00
_cell.angle_beta   90.00
_cell.angle_gamma   90.00
#
_symmetry.space_group_name_H-M   'P 1'
#
loop_
_entity.id
_entity.type
_entity.pdbx_description
1 polymer ?
#
loop_
_entity_poly.entity_id
_entity_poly.type
_entity_poly.pdbx_seq_one_letter_code
_entity_poly.pdbx_strand_id
1 'polypeptide(L)'
;MNGIVNDAVKIKSQRVDRSPHYITFDQFLRAYHAVQYSNYQGFVLNAHLTMSWKYAGATTAAEAERLNTKAMDRIRKFLHHRGVPFHYFGVFENGVQHGCHFHSGIHVPKRLMQQFYKCLKNIVHDFGPSDIEGCLVHVGVRADDHIVSQWKWFRYCMKGLDPEIPRGVFPDGYDGDMNSALGLKKQNTGVVEMDRVRIARALGPQARSLARYTPAVEIIREVPEPDYSDAEYRRGKQKRLTDDMSYALRGMEELV
;
A
#
# COMPACT_ATOMS: atom_id res chain seq x y z
N MET A 1 3.77 29.90 30.21
CA MET A 1 4.90 28.94 30.20
C MET A 1 4.95 28.32 28.82
N ASN A 2 5.87 28.81 28.01
CA ASN A 2 6.19 28.29 26.68
C ASN A 2 7.22 27.16 26.84
N GLY A 3 7.11 26.11 26.02
CA GLY A 3 8.24 25.22 25.72
C GLY A 3 8.01 23.75 26.04
N ILE A 4 7.28 23.06 25.17
CA ILE A 4 7.60 21.66 24.85
C ILE A 4 7.81 21.64 23.33
N VAL A 5 9.08 21.71 22.96
CA VAL A 5 9.53 21.81 21.58
C VAL A 5 9.44 20.42 20.94
N ASN A 6 8.82 20.42 19.76
CA ASN A 6 8.85 19.41 18.71
C ASN A 6 10.25 18.85 18.42
N ASP A 7 10.75 17.94 19.24
CA ASP A 7 11.86 17.07 18.85
C ASP A 7 11.32 15.90 18.03
N ALA A 8 10.80 16.24 16.85
CA ALA A 8 10.62 15.27 15.78
C ALA A 8 12.00 14.69 15.49
N VAL A 9 12.13 13.37 15.67
CA VAL A 9 13.32 12.58 15.33
C VAL A 9 13.77 12.95 13.91
N LYS A 10 14.78 13.82 13.82
CA LYS A 10 15.47 14.15 12.56
C LYS A 10 16.38 12.99 12.21
N ILE A 11 15.79 11.88 11.75
CA ILE A 11 16.56 10.89 10.98
C ILE A 11 17.00 11.64 9.72
N LYS A 12 18.28 12.02 9.67
CA LYS A 12 18.89 12.48 8.41
C LYS A 12 18.74 11.32 7.44
N SER A 13 17.80 11.40 6.50
CA SER A 13 17.69 10.43 5.41
C SER A 13 18.94 10.60 4.54
N GLN A 14 20.00 9.88 4.85
CA GLN A 14 20.97 9.56 3.81
C GLN A 14 20.17 8.79 2.75
N ARG A 15 20.13 9.32 1.52
CA ARG A 15 19.60 8.58 0.37
C ARG A 15 20.48 7.34 0.21
N VAL A 16 20.14 6.26 0.92
CA VAL A 16 20.69 4.94 0.66
C VAL A 16 20.02 4.50 -0.62
N ASP A 17 20.77 4.63 -1.71
CA ASP A 17 20.35 4.37 -3.07
C ASP A 17 20.15 2.86 -3.22
N ARG A 18 18.95 2.39 -2.85
CA ARG A 18 18.45 1.01 -2.98
C ARG A 18 19.23 -0.06 -2.21
N SER A 19 18.60 -0.60 -1.16
CA SER A 19 19.01 -1.90 -0.59
C SER A 19 18.32 -3.02 -1.39
N PRO A 20 19.06 -3.88 -2.12
CA PRO A 20 18.44 -4.94 -2.93
C PRO A 20 17.79 -6.02 -2.07
N HIS A 21 18.19 -6.16 -0.80
CA HIS A 21 17.70 -7.18 0.14
C HIS A 21 16.58 -6.70 1.07
N TYR A 22 16.56 -5.40 1.37
CA TYR A 22 15.69 -4.85 2.41
C TYR A 22 14.93 -3.61 1.93
N ILE A 23 13.85 -3.29 2.64
CA ILE A 23 13.15 -2.02 2.46
C ILE A 23 13.94 -0.93 3.18
N THR A 24 14.26 0.17 2.49
CA THR A 24 14.86 1.33 3.14
C THR A 24 13.80 2.10 3.93
N PHE A 25 14.21 2.87 4.94
CA PHE A 25 13.28 3.67 5.72
C PHE A 25 12.47 4.66 4.85
N ASP A 26 13.11 5.27 3.85
CA ASP A 26 12.45 6.17 2.89
C ASP A 26 11.38 5.47 2.06
N GLN A 27 11.64 4.23 1.62
CA GLN A 27 10.66 3.43 0.89
C GLN A 27 9.46 3.09 1.77
N PHE A 28 9.71 2.71 3.03
CA PHE A 28 8.67 2.46 4.03
C PHE A 28 7.82 3.72 4.27
N LEU A 29 8.44 4.85 4.60
CA LEU A 29 7.74 6.12 4.85
C LEU A 29 6.91 6.55 3.65
N ARG A 30 7.46 6.40 2.44
CA ARG A 30 6.75 6.73 1.20
C ARG A 30 5.45 5.93 1.04
N ALA A 31 5.49 4.63 1.30
CA ALA A 31 4.31 3.78 1.24
C ALA A 31 3.36 4.04 2.41
N TYR A 32 3.89 4.22 3.63
CA TYR A 32 3.12 4.53 4.82
C TYR A 32 2.29 5.82 4.64
N HIS A 33 2.92 6.90 4.19
CA HIS A 33 2.24 8.17 3.89
C HIS A 33 1.23 8.04 2.73
N ALA A 34 1.48 7.16 1.76
CA ALA A 34 0.53 6.89 0.68
C ALA A 34 -0.74 6.20 1.21
N VAL A 35 -0.59 5.26 2.15
CA VAL A 35 -1.72 4.59 2.82
C VAL A 35 -2.50 5.57 3.69
N GLN A 36 -1.82 6.38 4.51
CA GLN A 36 -2.50 7.44 5.29
C GLN A 36 -3.26 8.40 4.38
N TYR A 37 -2.66 8.84 3.28
CA TYR A 37 -3.33 9.72 2.33
C TYR A 37 -4.54 9.06 1.66
N SER A 38 -4.47 7.77 1.33
CA SER A 38 -5.64 7.02 0.86
C SER A 38 -6.77 7.05 1.90
N ASN A 39 -6.43 6.84 3.18
CA ASN A 39 -7.39 6.91 4.28
C ASN A 39 -7.97 8.33 4.43
N TYR A 40 -7.14 9.37 4.35
CA TYR A 40 -7.57 10.78 4.36
C TYR A 40 -8.59 11.08 3.25
N GLN A 41 -8.44 10.45 2.09
CA GLN A 41 -9.36 10.54 0.96
C GLN A 41 -10.60 9.63 1.12
N GLY A 42 -10.74 8.92 2.25
CA GLY A 42 -11.87 8.05 2.56
C GLY A 42 -11.81 6.68 1.87
N PHE A 43 -10.63 6.21 1.48
CA PHE A 43 -10.43 4.94 0.78
C PHE A 43 -9.56 3.97 1.58
N VAL A 44 -10.14 2.83 1.95
CA VAL A 44 -9.42 1.68 2.54
C VAL A 44 -8.96 0.76 1.41
N LEU A 45 -7.69 0.37 1.45
CA LEU A 45 -7.03 -0.61 0.60
C LEU A 45 -7.39 -2.02 1.06
N ASN A 46 -8.65 -2.40 0.83
CA ASN A 46 -9.30 -3.58 1.38
C ASN A 46 -9.07 -4.89 0.61
N ALA A 47 -8.55 -4.83 -0.62
CA ALA A 47 -8.17 -6.03 -1.37
C ALA A 47 -6.69 -6.34 -1.19
N HIS A 48 -6.38 -7.49 -0.59
CA HIS A 48 -5.00 -7.97 -0.44
C HIS A 48 -4.64 -8.85 -1.63
N LEU A 49 -3.71 -8.39 -2.45
CA LEU A 49 -3.30 -9.04 -3.67
C LEU A 49 -1.87 -9.57 -3.52
N THR A 50 -1.66 -10.84 -3.84
CA THR A 50 -0.34 -11.44 -4.01
C THR A 50 -0.24 -11.98 -5.43
N MET A 51 0.78 -11.58 -6.19
CA MET A 51 1.02 -12.08 -7.55
C MET A 51 2.41 -12.68 -7.66
N SER A 52 2.53 -13.93 -8.09
CA SER A 52 3.81 -14.63 -8.23
C SER A 52 4.20 -14.77 -9.69
N TRP A 53 5.17 -13.97 -10.14
CA TRP A 53 5.53 -13.87 -11.56
C TRP A 53 6.31 -15.08 -12.06
N LYS A 54 6.93 -15.85 -11.15
CA LYS A 54 7.51 -17.15 -11.46
C LYS A 54 6.50 -18.08 -12.14
N TYR A 55 5.25 -18.09 -11.70
CA TYR A 55 4.18 -18.90 -12.30
C TYR A 55 3.61 -18.30 -13.59
N ALA A 56 4.01 -17.10 -13.98
CA ALA A 56 3.76 -16.54 -15.32
C ALA A 56 4.97 -16.71 -16.26
N GLY A 57 5.94 -17.55 -15.88
CA GLY A 57 7.15 -17.81 -16.66
C GLY A 57 8.21 -16.72 -16.57
N ALA A 58 8.12 -15.76 -15.64
CA ALA A 58 9.19 -14.80 -15.45
C ALA A 58 10.42 -15.46 -14.84
N THR A 59 11.57 -15.32 -15.50
CA THR A 59 12.87 -15.82 -15.06
C THR A 59 13.79 -14.70 -14.58
N THR A 60 13.50 -13.46 -14.98
CA THR A 60 14.28 -12.26 -14.62
C THR A 60 13.42 -11.20 -13.93
N ALA A 61 14.07 -10.29 -13.20
CA ALA A 61 13.41 -9.13 -12.60
C ALA A 61 12.73 -8.24 -13.64
N ALA A 62 13.34 -8.04 -14.81
CA ALA A 62 12.78 -7.24 -15.90
C ALA A 62 11.48 -7.84 -16.48
N GLU A 63 11.43 -9.17 -16.61
CA GLU A 63 10.23 -9.87 -17.07
C GLU A 63 9.08 -9.77 -16.06
N ALA A 64 9.39 -10.03 -14.78
CA ALA A 64 8.44 -9.88 -13.68
C ALA A 64 7.90 -8.45 -13.62
N GLU A 65 8.76 -7.46 -13.79
CA GLU A 65 8.39 -6.05 -13.82
C GLU A 65 7.44 -5.71 -14.97
N ARG A 66 7.74 -6.20 -16.18
CA ARG A 66 6.90 -6.02 -17.36
C ARG A 66 5.52 -6.65 -17.17
N LEU A 67 5.45 -7.86 -16.62
CA LEU A 67 4.19 -8.56 -16.35
C LEU A 67 3.38 -7.84 -15.28
N ASN A 68 4.02 -7.44 -14.18
CA ASN A 68 3.38 -6.65 -13.14
C ASN A 68 2.82 -5.34 -13.68
N THR A 69 3.59 -4.62 -14.50
CA THR A 69 3.13 -3.37 -15.12
C THR A 69 1.87 -3.58 -15.97
N LYS A 70 1.84 -4.65 -16.78
CA LYS A 70 0.65 -5.01 -17.56
C LYS A 70 -0.54 -5.39 -16.66
N ALA A 71 -0.32 -6.17 -15.60
CA ALA A 71 -1.34 -6.55 -14.65
C ALA A 71 -1.97 -5.32 -13.97
N MET A 72 -1.12 -4.44 -13.41
CA MET A 72 -1.57 -3.24 -12.71
C MET A 72 -2.23 -2.24 -13.65
N ASP A 73 -1.81 -2.15 -14.91
CA ASP A 73 -2.50 -1.31 -15.90
C ASP A 73 -3.92 -1.83 -16.22
N ARG A 74 -4.10 -3.15 -16.31
CA ARG A 74 -5.42 -3.77 -16.49
C ARG A 74 -6.32 -3.54 -15.28
N ILE A 75 -5.79 -3.71 -14.06
CA ILE A 75 -6.53 -3.42 -12.82
C ILE A 75 -6.94 -1.94 -12.78
N ARG A 76 -5.99 -1.03 -13.08
CA ARG A 76 -6.24 0.41 -13.15
C ARG A 76 -7.36 0.73 -14.13
N LYS A 77 -7.29 0.19 -15.35
CA LYS A 77 -8.33 0.36 -16.37
C LYS A 77 -9.67 -0.18 -15.87
N PHE A 78 -9.71 -1.38 -15.29
CA PHE A 78 -10.94 -1.97 -14.75
C PHE A 78 -11.64 -1.07 -13.73
N LEU A 79 -10.88 -0.49 -12.78
CA LEU A 79 -11.40 0.42 -11.75
C LEU A 79 -11.79 1.79 -12.34
N HIS A 80 -10.97 2.34 -13.23
CA HIS A 80 -11.23 3.62 -13.89
C HIS A 80 -12.55 3.61 -14.67
N HIS A 81 -12.82 2.57 -15.46
CA HIS A 81 -14.08 2.42 -16.21
C HIS A 81 -15.32 2.30 -15.31
N ARG A 82 -15.13 2.14 -13.99
CA ARG A 82 -16.20 2.06 -12.98
C ARG A 82 -16.24 3.29 -12.07
N GLY A 83 -15.51 4.35 -12.41
CA GLY A 83 -15.42 5.57 -11.63
C GLY A 83 -14.72 5.38 -10.27
N VAL A 84 -13.87 4.36 -10.14
CA VAL A 84 -13.16 4.07 -8.88
C VAL A 84 -11.71 4.55 -8.99
N PRO A 85 -11.22 5.35 -8.02
CA PRO A 85 -9.83 5.77 -8.03
C PRO A 85 -8.89 4.58 -7.79
N PHE A 86 -7.82 4.53 -8.56
CA PHE A 86 -6.83 3.47 -8.44
C PHE A 86 -5.84 3.79 -7.32
N HIS A 87 -6.22 3.45 -6.09
CA HIS A 87 -5.37 3.57 -4.91
C HIS A 87 -4.74 2.22 -4.59
N TYR A 88 -3.40 2.18 -4.52
CA TYR A 88 -2.66 1.00 -4.06
C TYR A 88 -1.28 1.36 -3.51
N PHE A 89 -0.75 0.48 -2.67
CA PHE A 89 0.69 0.31 -2.48
C PHE A 89 1.05 -1.13 -2.84
N GLY A 90 2.32 -1.40 -3.12
CA GLY A 90 2.78 -2.78 -3.19
C GLY A 90 4.28 -2.93 -3.00
N VAL A 91 4.68 -4.15 -2.69
CA VAL A 91 6.03 -4.53 -2.31
C VAL A 91 6.42 -5.78 -3.10
N PHE A 92 7.57 -5.73 -3.76
CA PHE A 92 8.20 -6.88 -4.38
C PHE A 92 9.07 -7.62 -3.39
N GLU A 93 9.05 -8.94 -3.51
CA GLU A 93 9.89 -9.87 -2.79
C GLU A 93 10.42 -10.93 -3.76
N ASN A 94 11.53 -11.56 -3.42
CA ASN A 94 12.09 -12.68 -4.16
C ASN A 94 12.39 -13.84 -3.22
N GLY A 95 11.34 -14.61 -2.91
CA GLY A 95 11.41 -15.72 -1.97
C GLY A 95 11.77 -17.03 -2.64
N VAL A 96 12.35 -17.98 -1.89
CA VAL A 96 12.73 -19.31 -2.40
C VAL A 96 11.53 -20.06 -3.02
N GLN A 97 10.36 -20.00 -2.36
CA GLN A 97 9.18 -20.74 -2.78
C GLN A 97 8.50 -20.13 -4.02
N HIS A 98 8.22 -18.83 -3.98
CA HIS A 98 7.42 -18.14 -4.99
C HIS A 98 8.25 -17.36 -6.03
N GLY A 99 9.58 -17.34 -5.90
CA GLY A 99 10.44 -16.47 -6.72
C GLY A 99 10.06 -15.00 -6.55
N CYS A 100 10.20 -14.23 -7.63
CA CYS A 100 9.78 -12.83 -7.68
C CYS A 100 8.25 -12.73 -7.62
N HIS A 101 7.75 -12.11 -6.55
CA HIS A 101 6.32 -11.93 -6.31
C HIS A 101 6.02 -10.57 -5.70
N PHE A 102 4.78 -10.14 -5.81
CA PHE A 102 4.30 -8.81 -5.48
C PHE A 102 3.14 -8.89 -4.49
N HIS A 103 3.26 -8.27 -3.32
CA HIS A 103 2.17 -8.09 -2.36
C HIS A 103 1.63 -6.67 -2.44
N SER A 104 0.31 -6.49 -2.38
CA SER A 104 -0.32 -5.18 -2.53
C SER A 104 -1.62 -5.06 -1.75
N GLY A 105 -1.88 -3.86 -1.23
CA GLY A 105 -3.21 -3.46 -0.82
C GLY A 105 -3.82 -2.53 -1.88
N ILE A 106 -5.03 -2.83 -2.34
CA ILE A 106 -5.75 -2.08 -3.37
C ILE A 106 -7.13 -1.68 -2.84
N HIS A 107 -7.56 -0.45 -3.12
CA HIS A 107 -8.95 -0.05 -2.86
C HIS A 107 -9.89 -0.66 -3.91
N VAL A 108 -10.86 -1.47 -3.45
CA VAL A 108 -11.91 -2.03 -4.29
C VAL A 108 -13.25 -1.95 -3.55
N PRO A 109 -14.24 -1.17 -4.04
CA PRO A 109 -15.56 -1.14 -3.44
C PRO A 109 -16.18 -2.54 -3.33
N LYS A 110 -16.79 -2.86 -2.19
CA LYS A 110 -17.45 -4.16 -1.94
C LYS A 110 -18.34 -4.63 -3.08
N ARG A 111 -19.15 -3.72 -3.64
CA ARG A 111 -20.06 -3.99 -4.79
C ARG A 111 -19.36 -4.47 -6.05
N LEU A 112 -18.05 -4.20 -6.20
CA LEU A 112 -17.25 -4.58 -7.36
C LEU A 112 -16.38 -5.80 -7.11
N MET A 113 -16.33 -6.34 -5.89
CA MET A 113 -15.33 -7.35 -5.53
C MET A 113 -15.43 -8.62 -6.38
N GLN A 114 -16.64 -9.13 -6.64
CA GLN A 114 -16.84 -10.29 -7.53
C GLN A 114 -16.37 -10.02 -8.96
N GLN A 115 -16.61 -8.81 -9.49
CA GLN A 115 -16.14 -8.44 -10.83
C GLN A 115 -14.62 -8.26 -10.85
N PHE A 116 -14.04 -7.77 -9.76
CA PHE A 116 -12.61 -7.65 -9.58
C PHE A 116 -11.94 -9.03 -9.58
N TYR A 117 -12.50 -10.02 -8.88
CA TYR A 117 -12.05 -11.41 -8.97
C TYR A 117 -12.08 -11.96 -10.39
N LYS A 118 -13.14 -11.70 -11.16
CA LYS A 118 -13.21 -12.08 -12.58
C LYS A 118 -12.12 -11.40 -13.41
N CYS A 119 -11.89 -10.11 -13.19
CA CYS A 119 -10.79 -9.37 -13.84
C CYS A 119 -9.43 -10.00 -13.54
N LEU A 120 -9.17 -10.38 -12.29
CA LEU A 120 -7.92 -11.03 -11.90
C LEU A 120 -7.78 -12.44 -12.49
N LYS A 121 -8.86 -13.22 -12.57
CA LYS A 121 -8.85 -14.52 -13.27
C LYS A 121 -8.49 -14.36 -14.75
N ASN A 122 -9.02 -13.33 -15.42
CA ASN A 122 -8.66 -13.06 -16.81
C ASN A 122 -7.19 -12.63 -16.95
N ILE A 123 -6.66 -11.88 -15.98
CA ILE A 123 -5.23 -11.55 -15.94
C ILE A 123 -4.36 -12.81 -15.79
N VAL A 124 -4.76 -13.74 -14.92
CA VAL A 124 -4.07 -15.03 -14.74
C VAL A 124 -4.07 -15.83 -16.04
N HIS A 125 -5.25 -15.98 -16.65
CA HIS A 125 -5.44 -16.72 -17.90
C HIS A 125 -4.57 -16.16 -19.04
N ASP A 126 -4.41 -14.84 -19.12
CA ASP A 126 -3.64 -14.21 -20.19
C ASP A 126 -2.11 -14.26 -19.98
N PHE A 127 -1.64 -14.52 -18.77
CA PHE A 127 -0.20 -14.48 -18.43
C PHE A 127 0.41 -15.84 -18.10
N GLY A 128 -0.38 -16.85 -17.72
CA GLY A 128 0.10 -18.18 -17.38
C GLY A 128 -0.51 -19.27 -18.28
N PRO A 129 0.19 -20.39 -18.48
CA PRO A 129 -0.44 -21.64 -18.91
C PRO A 129 -1.54 -22.02 -17.93
N SER A 130 -2.66 -22.55 -18.43
CA SER A 130 -3.81 -23.00 -17.62
C SER A 130 -3.49 -24.11 -16.62
N ASP A 131 -2.30 -24.72 -16.73
CA ASP A 131 -1.98 -26.03 -16.16
C ASP A 131 -0.87 -25.97 -15.08
N ILE A 132 -0.44 -24.77 -14.66
CA ILE A 132 0.59 -24.65 -13.62
C ILE A 132 -0.01 -24.90 -12.24
N GLU A 133 0.50 -25.92 -11.54
CA GLU A 133 0.35 -26.08 -10.09
C GLU A 133 1.02 -24.90 -9.36
N GLY A 134 0.23 -23.89 -9.01
CA GLY A 134 0.72 -22.70 -8.32
C GLY A 134 -0.24 -21.52 -8.43
N CYS A 135 -0.29 -20.68 -7.41
CA CYS A 135 -1.18 -19.51 -7.40
C CYS A 135 -0.45 -18.30 -8.02
N LEU A 136 -0.63 -18.07 -9.33
CA LEU A 136 -0.15 -16.84 -10.01
C LEU A 136 -0.75 -15.59 -9.34
N VAL A 137 -2.01 -15.65 -8.92
CA VAL A 137 -2.70 -14.57 -8.21
C VAL A 137 -3.48 -15.14 -7.02
N HIS A 138 -3.08 -14.77 -5.81
CA HIS A 138 -3.85 -15.00 -4.60
C HIS A 138 -4.48 -13.67 -4.14
N VAL A 139 -5.78 -13.71 -3.83
CA VAL A 139 -6.53 -12.52 -3.41
C VAL A 139 -7.26 -12.82 -2.12
N GLY A 140 -6.74 -12.24 -1.04
CA GLY A 140 -7.45 -12.19 0.23
C GLY A 140 -8.38 -10.99 0.25
N VAL A 141 -9.69 -11.25 0.35
CA VAL A 141 -10.66 -10.24 0.76
C VAL A 141 -11.05 -10.60 2.19
N ARG A 142 -10.65 -9.78 3.15
CA ARG A 142 -11.19 -9.92 4.51
C ARG A 142 -12.57 -9.28 4.51
N ALA A 143 -13.56 -10.00 5.03
CA ALA A 143 -14.95 -9.52 5.15
C ALA A 143 -15.02 -8.19 5.93
N ASP A 144 -14.04 -8.02 6.80
CA ASP A 144 -13.85 -6.88 7.67
C ASP A 144 -13.11 -5.79 6.89
N ASP A 145 -13.87 -4.87 6.29
CA ASP A 145 -13.44 -3.58 5.69
C ASP A 145 -12.78 -2.63 6.74
N HIS A 146 -12.14 -3.19 7.76
CA HIS A 146 -11.56 -2.44 8.85
C HIS A 146 -10.15 -2.03 8.46
N ILE A 147 -9.91 -0.74 8.58
CA ILE A 147 -8.62 -0.08 8.47
C ILE A 147 -7.50 -0.79 9.29
N VAL A 148 -7.87 -1.48 10.37
CA VAL A 148 -6.99 -2.37 11.15
C VAL A 148 -6.42 -3.50 10.28
N SER A 149 -7.25 -4.20 9.49
CA SER A 149 -6.81 -5.25 8.57
C SER A 149 -5.86 -4.72 7.52
N GLN A 150 -6.11 -3.52 6.99
CA GLN A 150 -5.21 -2.85 6.05
C GLN A 150 -3.82 -2.62 6.69
N TRP A 151 -3.74 -2.13 7.92
CA TRP A 151 -2.46 -1.88 8.57
C TRP A 151 -1.73 -3.16 8.98
N LYS A 152 -2.47 -4.20 9.39
CA LYS A 152 -1.92 -5.56 9.59
C LYS A 152 -1.32 -6.09 8.28
N TRP A 153 -2.01 -5.90 7.15
CA TRP A 153 -1.51 -6.27 5.83
C TRP A 153 -0.31 -5.43 5.38
N PHE A 154 -0.35 -4.12 5.60
CA PHE A 154 0.77 -3.23 5.31
C PHE A 154 2.05 -3.66 6.05
N ARG A 155 1.97 -3.92 7.36
CA ARG A 155 3.08 -4.45 8.16
C ARG A 155 3.54 -5.81 7.64
N TYR A 156 2.60 -6.69 7.27
CA TYR A 156 2.92 -7.97 6.66
C TYR A 156 3.69 -7.80 5.35
N CYS A 157 3.31 -6.89 4.45
CA CYS A 157 3.98 -6.69 3.15
C CYS A 157 5.37 -6.08 3.30
N MET A 158 5.61 -5.26 4.31
CA MET A 158 6.90 -4.60 4.48
C MET A 158 8.00 -5.59 4.93
N LYS A 159 7.65 -6.65 5.67
CA LYS A 159 8.53 -7.77 6.10
C LYS A 159 9.93 -7.42 6.63
N GLY A 160 10.14 -6.17 7.01
CA GLY A 160 11.39 -5.72 7.62
C GLY A 160 12.08 -4.63 6.82
N LEU A 161 12.58 -3.66 7.55
CA LEU A 161 13.50 -2.65 7.08
C LEU A 161 14.94 -3.14 7.18
N ASP A 162 15.81 -2.43 6.47
CA ASP A 162 17.25 -2.64 6.50
C ASP A 162 17.78 -2.66 7.96
N PRO A 163 18.48 -3.73 8.38
CA PRO A 163 18.99 -3.85 9.75
C PRO A 163 20.04 -2.79 10.11
N GLU A 164 20.67 -2.15 9.11
CA GLU A 164 21.66 -1.09 9.31
C GLU A 164 21.04 0.28 9.57
N ILE A 165 19.69 0.39 9.57
CA ILE A 165 19.03 1.63 9.96
C ILE A 165 19.41 1.95 11.41
N PRO A 166 20.00 3.13 11.69
CA PRO A 166 20.43 3.48 13.03
C PRO A 166 19.29 3.35 14.03
N ARG A 167 19.62 2.84 15.23
CA ARG A 167 18.69 2.86 16.35
C ARG A 167 18.34 4.31 16.65
N GLY A 168 17.05 4.60 16.68
CA GLY A 168 16.55 5.90 17.12
C GLY A 168 16.20 5.82 18.60
N VAL A 169 16.49 6.89 19.33
CA VAL A 169 15.80 7.14 20.60
C VAL A 169 14.45 7.73 20.24
N PHE A 170 13.38 7.02 20.57
CA PHE A 170 12.04 7.49 20.30
C PHE A 170 11.53 8.41 21.43
N PRO A 171 10.54 9.29 21.18
CA PRO A 171 10.05 10.26 22.19
C PRO A 171 9.53 9.64 23.49
N ASP A 172 9.13 8.37 23.48
CA ASP A 172 8.68 7.58 24.63
C ASP A 172 9.83 6.88 25.37
N GLY A 173 11.08 7.12 24.98
CA GLY A 173 12.26 6.50 25.58
C GLY A 173 12.51 5.05 25.12
N TYR A 174 11.80 4.56 24.10
CA TYR A 174 12.04 3.22 23.56
C TYR A 174 13.47 3.12 22.99
N ASP A 175 14.27 2.20 23.55
CA ASP A 175 15.61 1.82 23.06
C ASP A 175 15.54 0.45 22.38
N GLY A 176 15.24 0.48 21.09
CA GLY A 176 15.19 -0.72 20.25
C GLY A 176 15.37 -0.36 18.78
N ASP A 177 15.52 -1.39 17.94
CA ASP A 177 15.65 -1.16 16.51
C ASP A 177 14.30 -0.76 15.87
N MET A 178 14.39 -0.10 14.72
CA MET A 178 13.23 0.43 14.00
C MET A 178 12.23 -0.65 13.59
N ASN A 179 12.68 -1.88 13.31
CA ASN A 179 11.75 -2.97 12.98
C ASN A 179 10.88 -3.32 14.19
N SER A 180 11.49 -3.47 15.36
CA SER A 180 10.79 -3.75 16.61
C SER A 180 9.82 -2.63 16.98
N ALA A 181 10.26 -1.36 16.86
CA ALA A 181 9.40 -0.19 17.12
C ALA A 181 8.18 -0.09 16.19
N LEU A 182 8.28 -0.61 14.97
CA LEU A 182 7.19 -0.62 13.98
C LEU A 182 6.42 -1.95 13.95
N GLY A 183 6.79 -2.89 14.84
CA GLY A 183 6.27 -4.24 14.88
C GLY A 183 6.45 -5.00 13.55
N LEU A 184 7.51 -4.71 12.81
CA LEU A 184 7.86 -5.41 11.59
C LEU A 184 8.64 -6.69 11.90
N LYS A 185 8.40 -7.73 11.12
CA LYS A 185 9.28 -8.91 11.14
C LYS A 185 10.65 -8.52 10.59
N LYS A 186 11.74 -9.06 11.12
CA LYS A 186 13.09 -8.90 10.57
C LYS A 186 13.37 -10.02 9.57
N GLN A 187 12.84 -9.92 8.35
CA GLN A 187 12.97 -10.97 7.35
C GLN A 187 13.71 -10.50 6.11
N ASN A 188 14.73 -11.24 5.68
CA ASN A 188 15.33 -11.06 4.36
C ASN A 188 14.36 -11.59 3.31
N THR A 189 13.93 -10.72 2.39
CA THR A 189 12.96 -11.05 1.35
C THR A 189 13.60 -11.34 0.00
N GLY A 190 14.91 -11.63 -0.01
CA GLY A 190 15.71 -11.94 -1.19
C GLY A 190 16.06 -10.71 -2.04
N VAL A 191 16.86 -10.92 -3.08
CA VAL A 191 17.33 -9.85 -3.98
C VAL A 191 16.22 -9.41 -4.92
N VAL A 192 15.91 -8.11 -4.92
CA VAL A 192 14.97 -7.47 -5.85
C VAL A 192 15.71 -6.38 -6.63
N GLU A 193 15.91 -6.60 -7.93
CA GLU A 193 16.69 -5.73 -8.82
C GLU A 193 15.85 -4.59 -9.46
N MET A 194 14.63 -4.39 -8.98
CA MET A 194 13.69 -3.35 -9.43
C MET A 194 13.25 -2.48 -8.24
N ASP A 195 12.42 -1.47 -8.49
CA ASP A 195 11.82 -0.69 -7.40
C ASP A 195 10.95 -1.59 -6.52
N ARG A 196 11.50 -1.93 -5.34
CA ARG A 196 10.89 -2.82 -4.36
C ARG A 196 9.53 -2.34 -3.88
N VAL A 197 9.39 -1.05 -3.58
CA VAL A 197 8.15 -0.48 -3.04
C VAL A 197 7.51 0.48 -4.04
N ARG A 198 6.24 0.23 -4.36
CA ARG A 198 5.43 0.99 -5.31
C ARG A 198 4.20 1.58 -4.67
N ILE A 199 3.77 2.71 -5.21
CA ILE A 199 2.53 3.37 -4.83
C ILE A 199 1.84 3.87 -6.09
N ALA A 200 0.51 3.97 -6.05
CA ALA A 200 -0.24 4.64 -7.10
C ALA A 200 0.25 6.09 -7.25
N ARG A 201 0.29 6.59 -8.49
CA ARG A 201 0.62 8.01 -8.76
C ARG A 201 -0.33 8.97 -8.03
N ALA A 202 -1.61 8.59 -7.93
CA ALA A 202 -2.63 9.34 -7.18
C ALA A 202 -2.34 9.45 -5.67
N LEU A 203 -1.43 8.63 -5.14
CA LEU A 203 -1.00 8.66 -3.74
C LEU A 203 0.41 9.24 -3.56
N GLY A 204 1.05 9.69 -4.64
CA GLY A 204 2.42 10.20 -4.64
C GLY A 204 2.58 11.57 -3.97
N PRO A 205 3.83 12.02 -3.75
CA PRO A 205 4.11 13.31 -3.10
C PRO A 205 3.42 14.50 -3.76
N GLN A 206 3.37 14.53 -5.10
CA GLN A 206 2.70 15.59 -5.85
C GLN A 206 1.19 15.65 -5.55
N ALA A 207 0.51 14.49 -5.56
CA ALA A 207 -0.92 14.43 -5.27
C ALA A 207 -1.24 14.90 -3.84
N ARG A 208 -0.40 14.52 -2.87
CA ARG A 208 -0.51 14.98 -1.47
C ARG A 208 -0.31 16.49 -1.35
N SER A 209 0.70 17.02 -2.03
CA SER A 209 0.99 18.47 -2.05
C SER A 209 -0.18 19.27 -2.64
N LEU A 210 -0.74 18.82 -3.77
CA LEU A 210 -1.90 19.46 -4.41
C LEU A 210 -3.14 19.47 -3.49
N ALA A 211 -3.33 18.40 -2.70
CA ALA A 211 -4.39 18.32 -1.71
C ALA A 211 -4.08 19.04 -0.38
N ARG A 212 -2.90 19.70 -0.27
CA ARG A 212 -2.40 20.32 0.97
C ARG A 212 -2.42 19.35 2.17
N TYR A 213 -2.18 18.08 1.89
CA TYR A 213 -2.14 17.05 2.91
C TYR A 213 -0.73 16.93 3.51
N THR A 214 -0.64 17.17 4.82
CA THR A 214 0.57 16.92 5.61
C THR A 214 0.39 15.59 6.34
N PRO A 215 1.22 14.57 6.08
CA PRO A 215 1.13 13.32 6.82
C PRO A 215 1.45 13.53 8.30
N ALA A 216 0.78 12.78 9.16
CA ALA A 216 1.14 12.74 10.58
C ALA A 216 2.56 12.21 10.75
N VAL A 217 3.36 12.87 11.58
CA VAL A 217 4.75 12.50 11.87
C VAL A 217 4.83 11.22 12.71
N GLU A 218 3.77 10.92 13.46
CA GLU A 218 3.66 9.72 14.28
C GLU A 218 3.45 8.48 13.41
N ILE A 219 4.44 7.59 13.44
CA ILE A 219 4.32 6.27 12.84
C ILE A 219 3.59 5.36 13.83
N ILE A 220 2.54 4.68 13.38
CA ILE A 220 1.76 3.73 14.18
C ILE A 220 2.68 2.55 14.56
N ARG A 221 3.04 2.46 15.84
CA ARG A 221 4.00 1.47 16.39
C ARG A 221 3.32 0.18 16.82
N GLU A 222 2.30 0.33 17.62
CA GLU A 222 1.41 -0.75 18.03
C GLU A 222 0.08 -0.58 17.31
N VAL A 223 -0.62 -1.68 17.08
CA VAL A 223 -2.03 -1.64 16.69
C VAL A 223 -2.78 -1.98 17.97
N PRO A 224 -3.07 -1.02 18.87
CA PRO A 224 -3.91 -1.33 20.01
C PRO A 224 -5.29 -1.63 19.44
N GLU A 225 -5.79 -2.84 19.62
CA GLU A 225 -7.25 -3.02 19.57
C GLU A 225 -7.76 -2.44 20.90
N PRO A 226 -8.43 -1.27 20.93
CA PRO A 226 -9.38 -0.72 19.94
C PRO A 226 -9.02 0.67 19.34
N ASP A 227 -7.82 1.20 19.54
CA ASP A 227 -7.48 2.62 19.30
C ASP A 227 -6.98 2.96 17.89
N TYR A 228 -7.36 2.19 16.87
CA TYR A 228 -7.33 2.78 15.54
C TYR A 228 -8.50 3.75 15.42
N SER A 229 -8.23 5.05 15.59
CA SER A 229 -9.20 6.05 15.16
C SER A 229 -9.30 5.94 13.64
N ASP A 230 -10.35 5.30 13.16
CA ASP A 230 -10.77 5.40 11.76
C ASP A 230 -11.29 6.82 11.45
N ALA A 231 -11.06 7.79 12.35
CA ALA A 231 -11.45 9.18 12.23
C ALA A 231 -10.95 9.81 10.93
N GLU A 232 -9.71 9.56 10.51
CA GLU A 232 -9.21 10.07 9.23
C GLU A 232 -9.99 9.51 8.04
N TYR A 233 -10.27 8.20 8.08
CA TYR A 233 -11.08 7.51 7.09
C TYR A 233 -12.53 7.99 7.11
N ARG A 234 -13.16 8.09 8.29
CA ARG A 234 -14.53 8.56 8.50
C ARG A 234 -14.68 10.00 8.04
N ARG A 235 -13.74 10.89 8.39
CA ARG A 235 -13.67 12.28 7.91
C ARG A 235 -13.60 12.33 6.39
N GLY A 236 -12.67 11.58 5.79
CA GLY A 236 -12.51 11.51 4.34
C GLY A 236 -13.75 10.97 3.63
N LYS A 237 -14.34 9.90 4.18
CA LYS A 237 -15.57 9.27 3.68
C LYS A 237 -16.74 10.23 3.74
N GLN A 238 -16.92 10.92 4.87
CA GLN A 238 -17.99 11.91 5.05
C GLN A 238 -17.85 13.06 4.06
N LYS A 239 -16.64 13.61 3.93
CA LYS A 239 -16.35 14.69 2.98
C LYS A 239 -16.71 14.29 1.55
N ARG A 240 -16.27 13.11 1.10
CA ARG A 240 -16.60 12.61 -0.24
C ARG A 240 -18.10 12.46 -0.45
N LEU A 241 -18.83 11.91 0.52
CA LEU A 241 -20.28 11.79 0.42
C LEU A 241 -20.95 13.16 0.27
N THR A 242 -20.49 14.16 1.02
CA THR A 242 -20.97 15.55 0.89
C THR A 242 -20.65 16.14 -0.49
N ASP A 243 -19.43 15.93 -1.00
CA ASP A 243 -19.00 16.41 -2.31
C ASP A 243 -19.81 15.75 -3.45
N ASP A 244 -20.02 14.43 -3.38
CA ASP A 244 -20.81 13.65 -4.33
C ASP A 244 -22.28 14.10 -4.35
N MET A 245 -22.87 14.34 -3.16
CA MET A 245 -24.24 14.87 -3.05
C MET A 245 -24.34 16.29 -3.63
N SER A 246 -23.37 17.15 -3.33
CA SER A 246 -23.34 18.53 -3.84
C SER A 246 -23.17 18.59 -5.36
N TYR A 247 -22.47 17.61 -5.94
CA TYR A 247 -22.33 17.48 -7.38
C TYR A 247 -23.64 16.99 -8.02
N ALA A 248 -24.28 15.97 -7.43
CA ALA A 248 -25.56 15.44 -7.91
C ALA A 248 -26.68 16.51 -7.88
N LEU A 249 -26.76 17.31 -6.82
CA LEU A 249 -27.75 18.39 -6.70
C LEU A 249 -27.55 19.47 -7.77
N ARG A 250 -26.31 19.89 -8.03
CA ARG A 250 -26.01 20.85 -9.12
C ARG A 250 -26.40 20.32 -10.49
N GLY A 251 -26.14 19.04 -10.76
CA GLY A 251 -26.58 18.41 -12.02
C GLY A 251 -28.11 18.32 -12.17
N MET A 252 -28.86 18.32 -11.06
CA MET A 252 -30.33 18.38 -11.11
C MET A 252 -30.85 19.80 -11.34
N GLU A 253 -30.19 20.82 -10.78
CA GLU A 253 -30.55 22.23 -10.99
C GLU A 253 -30.31 22.69 -12.44
N GLU A 254 -29.32 22.12 -13.14
CA GLU A 254 -29.07 22.42 -14.56
C GLU A 254 -30.09 21.79 -15.53
N LEU A 255 -30.96 20.89 -15.03
CA LEU A 255 -31.97 20.18 -15.83
C LEU A 255 -33.40 20.75 -15.67
N VAL A 256 -33.59 21.76 -14.82
CA VAL A 256 -34.87 22.44 -14.55
C VAL A 256 -34.84 23.83 -15.19
#